data_AF-A0A838YTZ4-F1
#
_entry.id   AF-A0A838YTZ4-F1
#
_cell.length_a   1.000
_cell.length_b   1.000
_cell.length_c   1.000
_cell.angle_alpha   90.00
_cell.angle_beta   90.00
_cell.angle_gamma   90.00
#
_symmetry.space_group_name_H-M   'P 1'
#
loop_
_entity.id
_entity.type
_entity.pdbx_description
1 polymer ?
#
loop_
_entity_poly.entity_id
_entity_poly.type
_entity_poly.pdbx_seq_one_letter_code
_entity_poly.pdbx_strand_id
1 'polypeptide(L)'
;MQILVLEVNSSITLFNLNEINGNLTFEKINEIENPQFLDYVDDTECIILDSTAPDEPKLSVVLSNLLSSDYKVTTNNVTNAIKKINNQGQIVEHLNREEYTRLCTPAKSNIGMIKSYFEKYAEWNLNKFMLENEAYYDKYQALEPEVYLESK
;
A
#
# COMPACT_ATOMS: atom_id res chain seq x y z
N MET A 1 11.38 8.86 14.60
CA MET A 1 10.02 9.14 14.10
C MET A 1 9.19 7.90 14.38
N GLN A 2 7.99 8.04 14.93
CA GLN A 2 7.08 6.92 15.21
C GLN A 2 5.91 7.02 14.24
N ILE A 3 5.80 6.05 13.33
CA ILE A 3 4.71 6.01 12.33
C ILE A 3 3.91 4.73 12.56
N LEU A 4 2.60 4.87 12.56
CA LEU A 4 1.70 3.73 12.67
C LEU A 4 1.63 3.00 11.33
N VAL A 5 1.90 1.70 11.33
CA VAL A 5 1.76 0.84 10.16
C VAL A 5 0.67 -0.19 10.43
N LEU A 6 -0.26 -0.31 9.49
CA LEU A 6 -1.33 -1.28 9.48
C LEU A 6 -1.02 -2.29 8.40
N GLU A 7 -0.64 -3.50 8.80
CA GLU A 7 -0.63 -4.63 7.88
C GLU A 7 -2.02 -5.24 7.83
N VAL A 8 -2.66 -5.14 6.68
CA VAL A 8 -4.06 -5.48 6.47
C VAL A 8 -4.15 -6.77 5.65
N ASN A 9 -4.45 -7.87 6.34
CA ASN A 9 -4.69 -9.19 5.77
C ASN A 9 -6.10 -9.65 6.18
N SER A 10 -6.24 -10.88 6.68
CA SER A 10 -7.47 -11.36 7.34
C SER A 10 -7.71 -10.68 8.71
N SER A 11 -6.66 -10.12 9.31
CA SER A 11 -6.66 -9.28 10.51
C SER A 11 -5.81 -8.03 10.24
N ILE A 12 -5.90 -7.02 11.11
CA ILE A 12 -5.00 -5.86 11.07
C ILE A 12 -3.91 -6.05 12.13
N THR A 13 -2.66 -6.17 11.69
CA THR A 13 -1.51 -6.08 12.59
C THR A 13 -1.01 -4.66 12.65
N LEU A 14 -0.88 -4.11 13.87
CA LEU A 14 -0.37 -2.78 14.12
C LEU A 14 1.11 -2.83 14.44
N PHE A 15 1.89 -1.97 13.78
CA PHE A 15 3.30 -1.78 14.08
C PHE A 15 3.61 -0.30 14.31
N ASN A 16 4.58 -0.06 15.19
CA ASN A 16 5.34 1.18 15.18
C ASN A 16 6.52 0.99 14.23
N LEU A 17 6.65 1.88 13.25
CA LEU A 17 7.83 2.01 12.44
C LEU A 17 8.79 2.98 13.11
N ASN A 18 9.96 2.46 13.50
CA ASN A 18 11.03 3.20 14.14
C ASN A 18 12.26 3.24 13.21
N GLU A 19 12.90 4.40 13.10
CA GLU A 19 14.18 4.54 12.43
C GLU A 19 15.32 4.51 13.45
N ILE A 20 16.19 3.51 13.38
CA ILE A 20 17.32 3.31 14.28
C ILE A 20 18.58 3.22 13.44
N ASN A 21 19.48 4.22 13.55
CA ASN A 21 20.74 4.29 12.80
C ASN A 21 20.56 4.19 11.27
N GLY A 22 19.50 4.78 10.72
CA GLY A 22 19.18 4.74 9.29
C GLY A 22 18.50 3.45 8.81
N ASN A 23 18.23 2.50 9.72
CA ASN A 23 17.47 1.29 9.42
C ASN A 23 16.03 1.43 9.93
N LEU A 24 15.07 1.05 9.11
CA LEU A 24 13.67 0.94 9.51
C LEU A 24 13.46 -0.37 10.28
N THR A 25 12.75 -0.28 11.39
CA THR A 25 12.43 -1.41 12.27
C THR A 25 10.95 -1.38 12.63
N PHE A 26 10.31 -2.54 12.52
CA PHE A 26 8.90 -2.72 12.86
C PHE A 26 8.77 -3.32 14.25
N GLU A 27 8.05 -2.62 15.12
CA GLU A 27 7.71 -3.09 16.46
C GLU A 27 6.21 -3.40 16.49
N LYS A 28 5.84 -4.68 16.61
CA LYS A 28 4.42 -5.08 16.70
C LYS A 28 3.82 -4.53 17.99
N ILE A 29 2.75 -3.75 17.86
CA ILE A 29 1.98 -3.17 18.95
C ILE A 29 0.87 -4.13 19.36
N ASN A 30 0.05 -4.52 18.39
CA ASN A 30 -1.15 -5.32 18.62
C ASN A 30 -1.61 -6.00 17.33
N GLU A 31 -2.57 -6.90 17.47
CA GLU A 31 -3.32 -7.49 16.36
C GLU A 31 -4.82 -7.32 16.62
N ILE A 32 -5.52 -6.84 15.62
CA ILE A 32 -6.93 -6.47 15.70
C ILE A 32 -7.70 -7.30 14.69
N GLU A 33 -8.60 -8.13 15.19
CA GLU A 33 -9.48 -8.95 14.35
C GLU A 33 -10.61 -8.13 13.71
N ASN A 34 -11.11 -7.11 14.41
CA ASN A 34 -12.13 -6.20 13.88
C ASN A 34 -11.61 -4.75 13.86
N PRO A 35 -11.35 -4.19 12.66
CA PRO A 35 -10.80 -2.84 12.46
C PRO A 35 -11.61 -1.71 13.12
N GLN A 36 -12.90 -1.93 13.41
CA GLN A 36 -13.73 -0.96 14.14
C GLN A 36 -13.21 -0.71 15.58
N PHE A 37 -12.37 -1.59 16.12
CA PHE A 37 -11.72 -1.43 17.43
C PHE A 37 -10.36 -0.73 17.36
N LEU A 38 -10.03 -0.08 16.23
CA LEU A 38 -8.86 0.81 16.14
C LEU A 38 -9.08 2.04 17.05
N ASP A 39 -8.54 1.99 18.26
CA ASP A 39 -8.62 3.07 19.25
C ASP A 39 -7.57 4.17 19.01
N TYR A 40 -7.60 4.73 17.80
CA TYR A 40 -6.78 5.88 17.40
C TYR A 40 -7.67 7.00 16.86
N VAL A 41 -7.21 8.24 16.99
CA VAL A 41 -7.91 9.42 16.45
C VAL A 41 -7.95 9.33 14.92
N ASP A 42 -9.06 9.72 14.31
CA ASP A 42 -9.28 9.53 12.87
C ASP A 42 -8.24 10.23 11.98
N ASP A 43 -7.76 11.40 12.39
CA ASP A 43 -6.72 12.16 11.67
C ASP A 43 -5.30 11.59 11.85
N THR A 44 -5.12 10.52 12.61
CA THR A 44 -3.80 9.89 12.81
C THR A 44 -3.31 9.35 11.47
N GLU A 45 -2.20 9.91 10.96
CA GLU A 45 -1.55 9.40 9.76
C GLU A 45 -1.01 7.99 9.99
N CYS A 46 -1.19 7.13 8.98
CA CYS A 46 -0.73 5.76 9.03
C CYS A 46 -0.27 5.28 7.65
N ILE A 47 0.51 4.21 7.64
CA ILE A 47 0.90 3.49 6.43
C ILE A 47 0.14 2.16 6.39
N ILE A 48 -0.42 1.85 5.23
CA ILE A 48 -1.07 0.57 4.97
C ILE A 48 -0.07 -0.33 4.26
N LEU A 49 0.07 -1.55 4.74
CA LEU A 49 0.74 -2.67 4.08
C LEU A 49 -0.29 -3.76 3.82
N ASP A 50 -0.21 -4.41 2.66
CA ASP A 50 -1.00 -5.60 2.35
C ASP A 50 -0.17 -6.56 1.48
N SER A 51 -0.80 -7.64 1.01
CA SER A 51 -0.17 -8.62 0.12
C SER A 51 0.44 -8.08 -1.20
N THR A 52 0.22 -6.81 -1.54
CA THR A 52 0.83 -6.16 -2.72
C THR A 52 2.15 -5.45 -2.40
N ALA A 53 2.50 -5.32 -1.11
CA ALA A 53 3.78 -4.79 -0.68
C ALA A 53 4.95 -5.66 -1.15
N PRO A 54 6.10 -5.06 -1.51
CA PRO A 54 7.30 -5.82 -1.76
C PRO A 54 7.85 -6.43 -0.46
N ASP A 55 8.60 -7.52 -0.58
CA ASP A 55 9.35 -8.10 0.55
C ASP A 55 10.62 -7.29 0.87
N GLU A 56 11.24 -7.57 2.02
CA GLU A 56 12.56 -7.04 2.36
C GLU A 56 13.66 -7.57 1.41
N PRO A 57 14.69 -6.76 1.08
CA PRO A 57 14.98 -5.41 1.60
C PRO A 57 14.25 -4.27 0.86
N LYS A 58 13.48 -4.60 -0.19
CA LYS A 58 12.84 -3.60 -1.06
C LYS A 58 11.77 -2.81 -0.31
N LEU A 59 11.06 -3.45 0.62
CA LEU A 59 10.08 -2.79 1.50
C LEU A 59 10.67 -1.59 2.23
N SER A 60 11.82 -1.78 2.88
CA SER A 60 12.50 -0.71 3.61
C SER A 60 12.81 0.50 2.71
N VAL A 61 13.34 0.25 1.51
CA VAL A 61 13.66 1.33 0.54
C VAL A 61 12.40 2.07 0.09
N VAL A 62 11.35 1.34 -0.25
CA VAL A 62 10.08 1.92 -0.70
C VAL A 62 9.42 2.74 0.40
N LEU A 63 9.47 2.27 1.65
CA LEU A 63 8.98 3.01 2.82
C LEU A 63 9.78 4.29 3.05
N SER A 64 11.11 4.23 3.04
CA SER A 64 11.94 5.44 3.20
C SER A 64 11.62 6.49 2.13
N ASN A 65 11.44 6.09 0.87
CA ASN A 65 11.03 6.97 -0.21
C ASN A 65 9.61 7.50 -0.01
N LEU A 66 8.68 6.67 0.45
CA LEU A 66 7.30 7.09 0.71
C LEU A 66 7.26 8.11 1.83
N LEU A 67 8.01 7.92 2.91
CA LEU A 67 8.01 8.84 4.06
C LEU A 67 8.66 10.20 3.75
N SER A 68 9.64 10.23 2.84
CA SER A 68 10.39 11.44 2.48
C SER A 68 9.76 12.28 1.35
N SER A 69 8.59 11.89 0.86
CA SER A 69 7.96 12.44 -0.35
C SER A 69 6.52 12.89 -0.12
N ASP A 70 5.94 13.55 -1.12
CA ASP A 70 4.54 14.01 -1.07
C ASP A 70 3.52 13.01 -1.61
N TYR A 71 3.97 11.98 -2.34
CA TYR A 71 3.06 10.98 -2.90
C TYR A 71 2.48 10.11 -1.78
N LYS A 72 1.27 9.60 -2.04
CA LYS A 72 0.48 8.83 -1.07
C LYS A 72 0.42 7.34 -1.37
N VAL A 73 0.75 6.90 -2.59
CA VAL A 73 0.59 5.50 -3.04
C VAL A 73 1.79 5.04 -3.84
N THR A 74 2.22 3.80 -3.64
CA THR A 74 3.28 3.18 -4.42
C THR A 74 2.73 2.41 -5.62
N THR A 75 3.59 2.17 -6.61
CA THR A 75 3.24 1.40 -7.80
C THR A 75 4.32 0.38 -8.12
N ASN A 76 3.93 -0.71 -8.77
CA ASN A 76 4.82 -1.72 -9.32
C ASN A 76 4.59 -1.86 -10.84
N ASN A 77 5.64 -2.23 -11.56
CA ASN A 77 5.54 -2.53 -12.98
C ASN A 77 4.74 -3.81 -13.22
N VAL A 78 4.00 -3.83 -14.33
CA VAL A 78 3.26 -5.02 -14.73
C VAL A 78 4.22 -5.96 -15.48
N THR A 79 4.61 -7.05 -14.82
CA THR A 79 5.54 -8.04 -15.40
C THR A 79 4.84 -9.02 -16.34
N ASN A 80 3.56 -9.32 -16.08
CA ASN A 80 2.79 -10.28 -16.85
C ASN A 80 2.14 -9.65 -18.09
N ALA A 81 1.85 -10.48 -19.09
CA ALA A 81 1.05 -10.04 -20.23
C ALA A 81 -0.38 -9.70 -19.77
N ILE A 82 -0.88 -8.54 -20.18
CA ILE A 82 -2.24 -8.09 -19.85
C ILE A 82 -3.16 -8.43 -21.03
N LYS A 83 -4.33 -8.98 -20.72
CA LYS A 83 -5.33 -9.36 -21.72
C LYS A 83 -6.68 -8.78 -21.35
N LYS A 84 -7.37 -8.20 -22.34
CA LYS A 84 -8.77 -7.79 -22.20
C LYS A 84 -9.66 -8.97 -22.50
N ILE A 85 -10.61 -9.23 -21.61
CA ILE A 85 -11.55 -10.34 -21.71
C ILE A 85 -12.96 -9.77 -21.83
N ASN A 86 -13.78 -10.31 -22.74
CA ASN A 86 -15.18 -9.92 -22.87
C ASN A 86 -16.08 -10.65 -21.86
N ASN A 87 -17.36 -10.30 -21.82
CA ASN A 87 -18.34 -10.92 -20.91
C ASN A 87 -18.57 -12.42 -21.18
N GLN A 88 -18.08 -12.94 -22.32
CA GLN A 88 -18.13 -14.36 -22.69
C GLN A 88 -16.84 -15.12 -22.32
N GLY A 89 -15.88 -14.47 -21.64
CA GLY A 89 -14.63 -15.10 -21.22
C GLY A 89 -13.58 -15.23 -22.31
N GLN A 90 -13.77 -14.58 -23.46
CA GLN A 90 -12.84 -14.64 -24.60
C GLN A 90 -11.84 -13.48 -24.55
N ILE A 91 -10.59 -13.77 -24.90
CA ILE A 91 -9.55 -12.75 -25.09
C ILE A 91 -9.90 -11.95 -26.34
N VAL A 92 -10.13 -10.66 -26.17
CA VAL A 92 -10.44 -9.74 -27.29
C VAL A 92 -9.24 -8.87 -27.67
N GLU A 93 -8.27 -8.70 -26.77
CA GLU A 93 -7.13 -7.81 -26.99
C GLU A 93 -5.96 -8.18 -26.08
N HIS A 94 -4.74 -8.04 -26.59
CA HIS A 94 -3.51 -8.06 -25.80
C HIS A 94 -3.10 -6.62 -25.53
N LEU A 95 -3.10 -6.20 -24.27
CA LEU A 95 -2.77 -4.83 -23.90
C LEU A 95 -1.24 -4.68 -23.75
N ASN A 96 -0.73 -3.53 -24.14
CA ASN A 96 0.68 -3.19 -23.97
C ASN A 96 0.98 -2.95 -22.49
N ARG A 97 1.67 -3.90 -21.84
CA ARG A 97 1.94 -3.83 -20.38
C ARG A 97 2.73 -2.59 -19.96
N GLU A 98 3.51 -1.99 -20.85
CA GLU A 98 4.33 -0.81 -20.56
C GLU A 98 3.49 0.45 -20.35
N GLU A 99 2.23 0.44 -20.81
CA GLU A 99 1.27 1.53 -20.60
C GLU A 99 0.54 1.44 -19.26
N TYR A 100 0.81 0.40 -18.45
CA TYR A 100 0.09 0.14 -17.20
C TYR A 100 1.05 -0.04 -16.03
N THR A 101 0.69 0.59 -14.91
CA THR A 101 1.30 0.37 -13.61
C THR A 101 0.28 -0.28 -12.67
N ARG A 102 0.76 -1.15 -11.77
CA ARG A 102 -0.07 -1.77 -10.74
C ARG A 102 0.01 -0.97 -9.46
N LEU A 103 -1.12 -0.55 -8.91
CA LEU A 103 -1.19 0.02 -7.56
C LEU A 103 -0.71 -1.02 -6.54
N CYS A 104 0.08 -0.57 -5.57
CA CYS A 104 0.51 -1.40 -4.46
C CYS A 104 0.64 -0.60 -3.16
N THR A 105 0.73 -1.33 -2.06
CA THR A 105 1.21 -0.80 -0.77
C THR A 105 2.76 -0.88 -0.73
N PRO A 106 3.45 -0.10 0.12
CA PRO A 106 2.95 0.80 1.15
C PRO A 106 2.17 2.02 0.66
N ALA A 107 1.08 2.37 1.35
CA ALA A 107 0.29 3.56 1.03
C ALA A 107 0.02 4.43 2.28
N LYS A 108 0.16 5.74 2.15
CA LYS A 108 -0.23 6.70 3.19
C LYS A 108 -1.75 6.79 3.28
N SER A 109 -2.24 6.88 4.50
CA SER A 109 -3.65 7.02 4.83
C SER A 109 -3.78 7.73 6.19
N ASN A 110 -5.00 7.88 6.65
CA ASN A 110 -5.30 8.09 8.06
C ASN A 110 -6.24 6.99 8.60
N ILE A 111 -6.40 6.95 9.92
CA ILE A 111 -7.22 5.97 10.62
C ILE A 111 -8.71 6.10 10.28
N GLY A 112 -9.22 7.32 10.09
CA GLY A 112 -10.62 7.56 9.74
C GLY A 112 -11.02 6.90 8.42
N MET A 113 -10.14 6.94 7.42
CA MET A 113 -10.35 6.28 6.13
C MET A 113 -10.39 4.75 6.29
N ILE A 114 -9.51 4.17 7.11
CA ILE A 114 -9.49 2.72 7.39
C ILE A 114 -10.77 2.28 8.07
N LYS A 115 -11.19 2.99 9.12
CA LYS A 115 -12.45 2.70 9.82
C LYS A 115 -13.64 2.78 8.86
N SER A 116 -13.73 3.86 8.08
CA SER A 116 -14.79 4.06 7.09
C SER A 116 -14.86 2.95 6.04
N TYR A 117 -13.70 2.42 5.61
CA TYR A 117 -13.65 1.28 4.70
C TYR A 117 -14.23 0.01 5.34
N PHE A 118 -13.81 -0.31 6.55
CA PHE A 118 -14.25 -1.51 7.26
C PHE A 118 -15.65 -1.43 7.86
N GLU A 119 -16.26 -0.25 7.89
CA GLU A 119 -17.71 -0.11 8.11
C GLU A 119 -18.53 -0.66 6.93
N LYS A 120 -17.98 -0.62 5.71
CA LYS A 120 -18.69 -1.02 4.48
C LYS A 120 -18.28 -2.39 3.95
N TYR A 121 -17.01 -2.76 4.14
CA TYR A 121 -16.44 -3.99 3.57
C TYR A 121 -15.86 -4.86 4.67
N ALA A 122 -16.19 -6.16 4.64
CA ALA A 122 -15.63 -7.14 5.56
C ALA A 122 -14.19 -7.53 5.22
N GLU A 123 -13.79 -7.39 3.95
CA GLU A 123 -12.49 -7.82 3.45
C GLU A 123 -11.72 -6.65 2.84
N TRP A 124 -10.40 -6.65 3.04
CA TRP A 124 -9.52 -5.66 2.46
C TRP A 124 -9.40 -5.80 0.94
N ASN A 125 -9.45 -4.66 0.26
CA ASN A 125 -9.21 -4.56 -1.17
C ASN A 125 -8.67 -3.16 -1.49
N LEU A 126 -7.39 -3.10 -1.85
CA LEU A 126 -6.70 -1.85 -2.16
C LEU A 126 -7.44 -1.02 -3.23
N ASN A 127 -7.90 -1.65 -4.31
CA ASN A 127 -8.56 -0.91 -5.40
C ASN A 127 -9.89 -0.28 -4.92
N LYS A 128 -10.70 -1.02 -4.15
CA LYS A 128 -11.93 -0.45 -3.58
C LYS A 128 -11.63 0.70 -2.63
N PHE A 129 -10.63 0.51 -1.77
CA PHE A 129 -10.21 1.53 -0.82
C PHE A 129 -9.77 2.81 -1.53
N MET A 130 -8.97 2.70 -2.58
CA MET A 130 -8.51 3.84 -3.39
C MET A 130 -9.68 4.56 -4.08
N LEU A 131 -10.63 3.81 -4.65
CA LEU A 131 -11.81 4.38 -5.32
C LEU A 131 -12.71 5.17 -4.37
N GLU A 132 -12.89 4.71 -3.13
CA GLU A 132 -13.69 5.45 -2.13
C GLU A 132 -13.02 6.72 -1.64
N ASN A 133 -11.71 6.82 -1.82
CA ASN A 133 -10.86 7.86 -1.26
C ASN A 133 -10.11 8.61 -2.37
N GLU A 134 -10.65 8.64 -3.59
CA GLU A 134 -9.98 9.17 -4.79
C GLU A 134 -9.43 10.58 -4.58
N ALA A 135 -10.20 11.48 -3.96
CA ALA A 135 -9.80 12.85 -3.66
C ALA A 135 -8.59 12.96 -2.71
N TYR A 136 -8.32 11.93 -1.89
CA TYR A 136 -7.13 11.86 -1.05
C TYR A 136 -5.88 11.46 -1.87
N TYR A 137 -6.08 10.84 -3.03
CA TYR A 137 -5.04 10.24 -3.86
C TYR A 137 -4.67 11.07 -5.09
N ASP A 138 -5.07 12.33 -5.16
CA ASP A 138 -4.76 13.30 -6.24
C ASP A 138 -3.26 13.54 -6.52
N LYS A 139 -2.34 12.85 -5.82
CA LYS A 139 -0.88 12.91 -5.97
C LYS A 139 -0.26 11.52 -6.20
N TYR A 140 -0.71 10.77 -7.20
CA TYR A 140 0.01 9.57 -7.64
C TYR A 140 1.28 9.97 -8.40
N GLN A 141 2.45 9.70 -7.82
CA GLN A 141 3.72 9.68 -8.56
C GLN A 141 4.13 8.22 -8.65
N ALA A 142 4.09 7.65 -9.86
CA ALA A 142 4.62 6.33 -10.10
C ALA A 142 6.11 6.34 -9.77
N LEU A 143 6.52 5.60 -8.74
CA LEU A 143 7.92 5.42 -8.42
C LEU A 143 8.35 4.04 -8.84
N GLU A 144 9.13 4.01 -9.91
CA GLU A 144 10.09 2.95 -10.18
C GLU A 144 10.97 2.80 -8.92
N PRO A 145 10.99 1.64 -8.26
CA PRO A 145 12.07 1.33 -7.34
C PRO A 145 13.32 1.06 -8.20
N GLU A 146 14.04 2.11 -8.57
CA GLU A 146 15.35 2.00 -9.19
C GLU A 146 16.32 1.41 -8.16
N VAL A 147 16.43 0.07 -8.13
CA VAL A 147 17.55 -0.62 -7.49
C VAL A 147 18.69 -0.59 -8.48
N TYR A 148 19.56 0.43 -8.41
CA TYR A 148 20.87 0.35 -9.04
C TYR A 148 21.73 -0.63 -8.25
N LEU A 149 21.80 -1.87 -8.71
CA LEU A 149 22.94 -2.73 -8.41
C LEU A 149 24.13 -2.20 -9.20
N GLU A 150 24.89 -1.26 -8.62
CA GLU A 150 26.23 -0.99 -9.11
C GLU A 150 27.09 -2.23 -8.82
N SER A 151 27.37 -3.03 -9.85
CA SER A 151 28.43 -4.03 -9.76
C SER A 151 29.78 -3.33 -9.70
N LYS A 152 30.58 -3.65 -8.69
CA LYS A 152 32.05 -3.64 -8.80
C LYS A 152 32.60 -4.97 -8.34
#